data_AF-A0A560IZ65-F1
#
_entry.id   AF-A0A560IZ65-F1
#
_cell.length_a   1.000
_cell.length_b   1.000
_cell.length_c   1.000
_cell.angle_alpha   90.00
_cell.angle_beta   90.00
_cell.angle_gamma   90.00
#
_symmetry.space_group_name_H-M   'P 1'
#
loop_
_entity.id
_entity.type
_entity.pdbx_description
1 polymer ?
#
loop_
_entity_poly.entity_id
_entity_poly.type
_entity_poly.pdbx_seq_one_letter_code
_entity_poly.pdbx_strand_id
1 'polypeptide(L)'
;MPSTPPETSQSDLPSIDSLIETAVAEMRRDDDRTPALLALQGIGTPAGLARILDLSRSPEPIRRRLAAVVLGQMHGPGQRGDERAFPEPACDALLRLLDDEDTGVMVEAIFALGHLGNRRCDPALAARRHHEDSHVRYAVAFALCGSTTPVAVEALLALMEDAYDQVRDWATTGIGQSTELDGPEIRAALLRRVDDEDVFTQVEAMHGLARRRDARVLPPLIRALSREHLMPHLFVDAAFAYLGLEEDADLTEADLMTRLRVLLEGGMP
;
A
#
# COMPACT_ATOMS: atom_id res chain seq x y z
N MET A 1 -39.83 -29.29 31.50
CA MET A 1 -38.92 -29.73 30.42
C MET A 1 -38.07 -28.54 30.05
N PRO A 2 -36.74 -28.54 30.25
CA PRO A 2 -35.90 -27.43 29.80
C PRO A 2 -35.74 -27.53 28.28
N SER A 3 -36.04 -26.43 27.59
CA SER A 3 -35.90 -26.30 26.14
C SER A 3 -34.42 -26.30 25.76
N THR A 4 -34.01 -27.26 24.95
CA THR A 4 -32.73 -27.26 24.25
C THR A 4 -32.68 -26.06 23.29
N PRO A 5 -31.56 -25.29 23.21
CA PRO A 5 -31.40 -24.30 22.17
C PRO A 5 -31.29 -24.99 20.81
N PRO A 6 -31.72 -24.34 19.71
CA PRO A 6 -31.61 -24.93 18.38
C PRO A 6 -30.13 -25.08 18.01
N GLU A 7 -29.74 -26.31 17.68
CA GLU A 7 -28.49 -26.58 16.97
C GLU A 7 -28.55 -25.84 15.63
N THR A 8 -27.70 -24.84 15.44
CA THR A 8 -27.47 -24.24 14.13
C THR A 8 -26.86 -25.32 13.23
N SER A 9 -27.68 -25.83 12.32
CA SER A 9 -27.28 -26.79 11.30
C SER A 9 -26.09 -26.26 10.51
N GLN A 10 -25.04 -27.06 10.37
CA GLN A 10 -23.88 -26.80 9.51
C GLN A 10 -24.25 -26.69 8.00
N SER A 11 -25.54 -26.79 7.63
CA SER A 11 -26.05 -26.81 6.24
C SER A 11 -26.22 -25.46 5.56
N ASP A 12 -26.08 -24.33 6.27
CA ASP A 12 -26.50 -23.02 5.75
C ASP A 12 -25.34 -22.12 5.29
N LEU A 13 -24.10 -22.64 5.30
CA LEU A 13 -22.95 -21.91 4.76
C LEU A 13 -22.92 -22.06 3.22
N PRO A 14 -22.85 -20.95 2.46
CA PRO A 14 -22.78 -21.00 1.01
C PRO A 14 -21.53 -21.77 0.56
N SER A 15 -21.68 -22.59 -0.50
CA SER A 15 -20.54 -23.31 -1.07
C SER A 15 -19.51 -22.34 -1.68
N ILE A 16 -18.26 -22.78 -1.81
CA ILE A 16 -17.19 -21.99 -2.43
C ILE A 16 -17.59 -21.56 -3.85
N ASP A 17 -18.20 -22.46 -4.63
CA ASP A 17 -18.67 -22.12 -5.98
C ASP A 17 -19.79 -21.08 -5.96
N SER A 18 -20.74 -21.19 -5.03
CA SER A 18 -21.79 -20.18 -4.88
C SER A 18 -21.22 -18.81 -4.50
N LEU A 19 -20.20 -18.79 -3.63
CA LEU A 19 -19.52 -17.56 -3.25
C LEU A 19 -18.77 -16.94 -4.44
N ILE A 20 -18.12 -17.78 -5.27
CA ILE A 20 -17.45 -17.32 -6.50
C ILE A 20 -18.46 -16.67 -7.45
N GLU A 21 -19.60 -17.32 -7.72
CA GLU A 21 -20.60 -16.75 -8.64
C GLU A 21 -21.18 -15.44 -8.12
N THR A 22 -21.46 -15.35 -6.81
CA THR A 22 -21.93 -14.11 -6.17
C THR A 22 -20.87 -13.01 -6.27
N ALA A 23 -19.61 -13.30 -5.93
CA ALA A 23 -18.52 -12.33 -6.00
C ALA A 23 -18.26 -11.85 -7.43
N VAL A 24 -18.33 -12.73 -8.43
CA VAL A 24 -18.22 -12.35 -9.84
C VAL A 24 -19.39 -11.43 -10.25
N ALA A 25 -20.62 -11.72 -9.82
CA ALA A 25 -21.78 -10.89 -10.12
C ALA A 25 -21.71 -9.51 -9.43
N GLU A 26 -21.12 -9.44 -8.25
CA GLU A 26 -20.85 -8.21 -7.51
C GLU A 26 -19.76 -7.37 -8.18
N MET A 27 -18.64 -7.97 -8.58
CA MET A 27 -17.56 -7.29 -9.31
C MET A 27 -18.03 -6.70 -10.65
N ARG A 28 -19.04 -7.30 -11.31
CA ARG A 28 -19.65 -6.75 -12.54
C ARG A 28 -20.46 -5.48 -12.30
N ARG A 29 -20.82 -5.20 -11.05
CA ARG A 29 -21.63 -4.03 -10.66
C ARG A 29 -20.78 -2.94 -10.02
N ASP A 30 -19.46 -3.11 -10.02
CA ASP A 30 -18.49 -2.24 -9.35
C ASP A 30 -18.78 -2.06 -7.85
N ASP A 31 -19.30 -3.12 -7.20
CA ASP A 31 -19.46 -3.14 -5.75
C ASP A 31 -18.09 -3.40 -5.07
N ASP A 32 -17.58 -2.41 -4.37
CA ASP A 32 -16.34 -2.56 -3.60
C ASP A 32 -16.54 -3.45 -2.35
N ARG A 33 -15.65 -4.45 -2.19
CA ARG A 33 -15.52 -5.33 -1.02
C ARG A 33 -16.83 -5.91 -0.49
N THR A 34 -17.33 -6.92 -1.19
CA THR A 34 -18.61 -7.52 -0.88
C THR A 34 -18.54 -8.64 0.17
N PRO A 35 -19.68 -8.99 0.81
CA PRO A 35 -19.74 -10.11 1.74
C PRO A 35 -19.23 -11.43 1.15
N ALA A 36 -19.45 -11.68 -0.15
CA ALA A 36 -18.97 -12.89 -0.81
C ALA A 36 -17.44 -12.89 -0.96
N LEU A 37 -16.84 -11.75 -1.32
CA LEU A 37 -15.38 -11.63 -1.40
C LEU A 37 -14.73 -11.85 -0.03
N LEU A 38 -15.26 -11.22 1.01
CA LEU A 38 -14.75 -11.39 2.38
C LEU A 38 -14.88 -12.85 2.86
N ALA A 39 -15.98 -13.52 2.50
CA ALA A 39 -16.17 -14.93 2.79
C ALA A 39 -15.14 -15.80 2.05
N LEU A 40 -14.84 -15.51 0.77
CA LEU A 40 -13.82 -16.22 -0.01
C LEU A 40 -12.41 -16.06 0.58
N GLN A 41 -12.05 -14.85 0.98
CA GLN A 41 -10.76 -14.55 1.63
C GLN A 41 -10.61 -15.31 2.95
N GLY A 42 -11.71 -15.48 3.69
CA GLY A 42 -11.74 -16.21 4.96
C GLY A 42 -11.83 -17.73 4.88
N ILE A 43 -11.85 -18.34 3.67
CA ILE A 43 -11.92 -19.81 3.55
C ILE A 43 -10.66 -20.46 4.12
N GLY A 44 -9.47 -19.99 3.74
CA GLY A 44 -8.20 -20.42 4.33
C GLY A 44 -7.93 -21.93 4.39
N THR A 45 -8.60 -22.76 3.57
CA THR A 45 -8.42 -24.22 3.55
C THR A 45 -7.69 -24.68 2.30
N PRO A 46 -7.02 -25.86 2.31
CA PRO A 46 -6.38 -26.40 1.10
C PRO A 46 -7.35 -26.61 -0.07
N ALA A 47 -8.60 -27.00 0.21
CA ALA A 47 -9.64 -27.15 -0.81
C ALA A 47 -10.06 -25.79 -1.40
N GLY A 48 -10.20 -24.76 -0.54
CA GLY A 48 -10.45 -23.39 -0.99
C GLY A 48 -9.31 -22.84 -1.83
N LEU A 49 -8.07 -23.00 -1.38
CA LEU A 49 -6.89 -22.64 -2.16
C LEU A 49 -6.91 -23.30 -3.54
N ALA A 50 -7.07 -24.63 -3.60
CA ALA A 50 -7.12 -25.36 -4.87
C ALA A 50 -8.19 -24.78 -5.81
N ARG A 51 -9.37 -24.46 -5.29
CA ARG A 51 -10.46 -23.90 -6.08
C ARG A 51 -10.15 -22.51 -6.62
N ILE A 52 -9.53 -21.65 -5.83
CA ILE A 52 -9.11 -20.30 -6.24
C ILE A 52 -7.93 -20.35 -7.22
N LEU A 53 -7.01 -21.31 -7.05
CA LEU A 53 -5.94 -21.56 -8.02
C LEU A 53 -6.50 -21.98 -9.39
N ASP A 54 -7.54 -22.83 -9.42
CA ASP A 54 -8.23 -23.16 -10.67
C ASP A 54 -8.91 -21.93 -11.28
N LEU A 55 -9.53 -21.09 -10.44
CA LEU A 55 -10.17 -19.84 -10.86
C LEU A 55 -9.16 -18.88 -11.53
N SER A 56 -7.91 -18.84 -11.04
CA SER A 56 -6.84 -18.02 -11.63
C SER A 56 -6.51 -18.41 -13.08
N ARG A 57 -6.91 -19.60 -13.54
CA ARG A 57 -6.68 -20.12 -14.90
C ARG A 57 -7.95 -20.09 -15.75
N SER A 58 -8.99 -19.40 -15.28
CA SER A 58 -10.25 -19.29 -16.02
C SER A 58 -10.08 -18.57 -17.36
N PRO A 59 -10.83 -18.96 -18.41
CA PRO A 59 -10.88 -18.19 -19.65
C PRO A 59 -11.48 -16.79 -19.45
N GLU A 60 -12.29 -16.58 -18.41
CA GLU A 60 -12.92 -15.27 -18.14
C GLU A 60 -11.99 -14.36 -17.32
N PRO A 61 -11.62 -13.15 -17.80
CA PRO A 61 -10.74 -12.24 -17.08
C PRO A 61 -11.26 -11.86 -15.69
N ILE A 62 -12.57 -11.64 -15.54
CA ILE A 62 -13.17 -11.28 -14.25
C ILE A 62 -12.97 -12.37 -13.17
N ARG A 63 -12.94 -13.64 -13.57
CA ARG A 63 -12.68 -14.76 -12.65
C ARG A 63 -11.21 -14.80 -12.25
N ARG A 64 -10.29 -14.56 -13.20
CA ARG A 64 -8.86 -14.44 -12.89
C ARG A 64 -8.59 -13.27 -11.95
N ARG A 65 -9.29 -12.15 -12.16
CA ARG A 65 -9.25 -10.97 -11.28
C ARG A 65 -9.71 -11.30 -9.87
N LEU A 66 -10.87 -11.94 -9.72
CA LEU A 66 -11.36 -12.40 -8.41
C LEU A 66 -10.34 -13.32 -7.73
N ALA A 67 -9.74 -14.24 -8.50
CA ALA A 67 -8.72 -15.13 -7.96
C ALA A 67 -7.51 -14.35 -7.41
N ALA A 68 -7.03 -13.32 -8.11
CA ALA A 68 -5.94 -12.48 -7.64
C ALA A 68 -6.28 -11.81 -6.30
N VAL A 69 -7.44 -11.14 -6.22
CA VAL A 69 -7.89 -10.44 -5.00
C VAL A 69 -8.03 -11.40 -3.81
N VAL A 70 -8.56 -12.61 -4.04
CA VAL A 70 -8.70 -13.62 -2.99
C VAL A 70 -7.35 -14.17 -2.56
N LEU A 71 -6.44 -14.50 -3.50
CA LEU A 71 -5.12 -15.05 -3.17
C LEU A 71 -4.24 -14.09 -2.36
N GLY A 72 -4.26 -12.78 -2.68
CA GLY A 72 -3.45 -11.78 -1.97
C GLY A 72 -3.86 -11.53 -0.52
N GLN A 73 -5.10 -11.87 -0.17
CA GLN A 73 -5.70 -11.60 1.14
C GLN A 73 -6.34 -12.83 1.78
N MET A 74 -6.03 -14.04 1.29
CA MET A 74 -6.54 -15.27 1.88
C MET A 74 -5.95 -15.44 3.27
N HIS A 75 -6.79 -15.73 4.26
CA HIS A 75 -6.39 -15.93 5.65
C HIS A 75 -7.08 -17.16 6.24
N GLY A 76 -6.54 -17.70 7.34
CA GLY A 76 -7.06 -18.91 7.97
C GLY A 76 -8.51 -18.76 8.47
N PRO A 77 -9.26 -19.87 8.62
CA PRO A 77 -10.61 -19.83 9.18
C PRO A 77 -10.62 -19.18 10.57
N GLY A 78 -11.48 -18.19 10.78
CA GLY A 78 -11.60 -17.47 12.06
C GLY A 78 -10.42 -16.54 12.39
N GLN A 79 -9.42 -16.44 11.52
CA GLN A 79 -8.39 -15.42 11.61
C GLN A 79 -8.91 -14.15 10.94
N ARG A 80 -8.61 -13.00 11.55
CA ARG A 80 -8.71 -11.68 10.94
C ARG A 80 -7.41 -10.98 11.31
N GLY A 81 -6.55 -10.69 10.34
CA GLY A 81 -5.24 -10.11 10.61
C GLY A 81 -4.25 -10.27 9.46
N ASP A 82 -2.98 -9.98 9.75
CA ASP A 82 -1.92 -9.87 8.75
C ASP A 82 -1.36 -11.21 8.26
N GLU A 83 -1.67 -12.31 8.94
CA GLU A 83 -1.19 -13.64 8.55
C GLU A 83 -1.95 -14.16 7.33
N ARG A 84 -1.21 -14.36 6.23
CA ARG A 84 -1.75 -14.90 4.97
C ARG A 84 -1.70 -16.42 4.98
N ALA A 85 -2.82 -17.05 4.62
CA ALA A 85 -2.86 -18.49 4.40
C ALA A 85 -2.21 -18.83 3.06
N PHE A 86 -1.34 -19.84 3.06
CA PHE A 86 -0.66 -20.35 1.85
C PHE A 86 0.10 -19.28 1.04
N PRO A 87 1.02 -18.52 1.65
CA PRO A 87 1.67 -17.40 0.98
C PRO A 87 2.54 -17.81 -0.21
N GLU A 88 3.14 -19.01 -0.20
CA GLU A 88 3.96 -19.46 -1.32
C GLU A 88 3.14 -19.87 -2.55
N PRO A 89 2.13 -20.76 -2.45
CA PRO A 89 1.26 -21.07 -3.60
C PRO A 89 0.51 -19.85 -4.15
N ALA A 90 0.09 -18.93 -3.28
CA ALA A 90 -0.53 -17.68 -3.70
C ALA A 90 0.44 -16.82 -4.51
N CYS A 91 1.67 -16.64 -4.02
CA CYS A 91 2.72 -15.90 -4.72
C CYS A 91 3.00 -16.48 -6.11
N ASP A 92 3.14 -17.81 -6.23
CA ASP A 92 3.39 -18.47 -7.52
C ASP A 92 2.26 -18.23 -8.53
N ALA A 93 1.01 -18.31 -8.08
CA ALA A 93 -0.15 -18.08 -8.95
C ALA A 93 -0.26 -16.62 -9.38
N LEU A 94 -0.01 -15.68 -8.46
CA LEU A 94 -0.04 -14.25 -8.75
C LEU A 94 1.11 -13.82 -9.67
N LEU A 95 2.32 -14.36 -9.49
CA LEU A 95 3.45 -14.13 -10.39
C LEU A 95 3.13 -14.50 -11.84
N ARG A 96 2.37 -15.58 -12.06
CA ARG A 96 1.91 -15.97 -13.40
C ARG A 96 0.90 -14.97 -13.98
N LEU A 97 0.02 -14.40 -13.15
CA LEU A 97 -0.97 -13.40 -13.59
C LEU A 97 -0.34 -12.04 -13.94
N LEU A 98 0.94 -11.83 -13.61
CA LEU A 98 1.65 -10.63 -14.03
C LEU A 98 1.88 -10.56 -15.55
N ASP A 99 1.78 -11.69 -16.26
CA ASP A 99 1.91 -11.80 -17.71
C ASP A 99 0.53 -12.04 -18.39
N ASP A 100 -0.57 -11.74 -17.69
CA ASP A 100 -1.93 -11.88 -18.23
C ASP A 100 -2.19 -10.89 -19.38
N GLU A 101 -3.00 -11.31 -20.36
CA GLU A 101 -3.37 -10.48 -21.51
C GLU A 101 -4.32 -9.33 -21.13
N ASP A 102 -5.09 -9.50 -20.05
CA ASP A 102 -5.97 -8.46 -19.52
C ASP A 102 -5.20 -7.60 -18.50
N THR A 103 -4.96 -6.34 -18.83
CA THR A 103 -4.23 -5.41 -17.96
C THR A 103 -4.89 -5.26 -16.58
N GLY A 104 -6.21 -5.37 -16.49
CA GLY A 104 -6.90 -5.30 -15.20
C GLY A 104 -6.68 -6.54 -14.33
N VAL A 105 -6.45 -7.72 -14.92
CA VAL A 105 -5.98 -8.90 -14.18
C VAL A 105 -4.55 -8.71 -13.71
N MET A 106 -3.67 -8.17 -14.55
CA MET A 106 -2.28 -7.86 -14.20
C MET A 106 -2.19 -6.88 -13.02
N VAL A 107 -2.92 -5.76 -13.09
CA VAL A 107 -2.97 -4.74 -12.04
C VAL A 107 -3.41 -5.34 -10.71
N GLU A 108 -4.45 -6.18 -10.72
CA GLU A 108 -4.95 -6.82 -9.50
C GLU A 108 -4.00 -7.88 -8.95
N ALA A 109 -3.27 -8.57 -9.82
CA ALA A 109 -2.20 -9.46 -9.40
C ALA A 109 -1.07 -8.71 -8.69
N ILE A 110 -0.72 -7.51 -9.16
CA ILE A 110 0.28 -6.65 -8.52
C ILE A 110 -0.19 -6.18 -7.14
N PHE A 111 -1.42 -5.66 -7.01
CA PHE A 111 -1.97 -5.29 -5.71
C PHE A 111 -2.02 -6.47 -4.74
N ALA A 112 -2.46 -7.63 -5.23
CA ALA A 112 -2.52 -8.85 -4.45
C ALA A 112 -1.13 -9.28 -3.94
N LEU A 113 -0.07 -9.16 -4.74
CA LEU A 113 1.30 -9.43 -4.30
C LEU A 113 1.76 -8.44 -3.20
N GLY A 114 1.38 -7.16 -3.32
CA GLY A 114 1.60 -6.17 -2.28
C GLY A 114 0.94 -6.55 -0.96
N HIS A 115 -0.35 -6.90 -1.01
CA HIS A 115 -1.10 -7.35 0.16
C HIS A 115 -0.60 -8.66 0.76
N LEU A 116 -0.04 -9.55 -0.07
CA LEU A 116 0.55 -10.81 0.34
C LEU A 116 1.83 -10.61 1.15
N GLY A 117 2.60 -9.56 0.84
CA GLY A 117 3.85 -9.22 1.54
C GLY A 117 5.00 -10.19 1.29
N ASN A 118 4.87 -11.13 0.34
CA ASN A 118 5.94 -12.07 0.01
C ASN A 118 7.01 -11.40 -0.88
N ARG A 119 8.12 -10.96 -0.26
CA ARG A 119 9.19 -10.21 -0.94
C ARG A 119 9.95 -10.99 -2.04
N ARG A 120 9.67 -12.28 -2.24
CA ARG A 120 10.19 -13.05 -3.40
C ARG A 120 9.70 -12.46 -4.73
N CYS A 121 8.56 -11.78 -4.74
CA CYS A 121 8.01 -11.18 -5.95
C CYS A 121 8.64 -9.83 -6.35
N ASP A 122 9.43 -9.21 -5.46
CA ASP A 122 9.98 -7.86 -5.68
C ASP A 122 10.72 -7.70 -7.03
N PRO A 123 11.57 -8.64 -7.50
CA PRO A 123 12.21 -8.50 -8.81
C PRO A 123 11.20 -8.47 -9.97
N ALA A 124 10.13 -9.26 -9.89
CA ALA A 124 9.11 -9.32 -10.94
C ALA A 124 8.23 -8.07 -10.94
N LEU A 125 7.94 -7.51 -9.76
CA LEU A 125 7.26 -6.23 -9.60
C LEU A 125 8.12 -5.07 -10.13
N ALA A 126 9.38 -5.00 -9.71
CA ALA A 126 10.33 -3.96 -10.11
C ALA A 126 10.56 -3.91 -11.62
N ALA A 127 10.48 -5.05 -12.32
CA ALA A 127 10.58 -5.12 -13.79
C ALA A 127 9.48 -4.31 -14.51
N ARG A 128 8.36 -4.02 -13.85
CA ARG A 128 7.19 -3.32 -14.41
C ARG A 128 7.15 -1.82 -14.11
N ARG A 129 8.15 -1.27 -13.43
CA ARG A 129 8.22 0.16 -13.07
C ARG A 129 8.18 1.13 -14.26
N HIS A 130 8.47 0.68 -15.48
CA HIS A 130 8.42 1.48 -16.71
C HIS A 130 7.30 1.03 -17.66
N HIS A 131 6.29 0.33 -17.15
CA HIS A 131 5.13 -0.07 -17.96
C HIS A 131 4.41 1.14 -18.54
N GLU A 132 3.89 1.05 -19.76
CA GLU A 132 3.25 2.18 -20.46
C GLU A 132 2.00 2.70 -19.73
N ASP A 133 1.21 1.77 -19.18
CA ASP A 133 0.02 2.07 -18.37
C ASP A 133 0.41 2.57 -16.96
N SER A 134 -0.07 3.76 -16.59
CA SER A 134 0.14 4.36 -15.27
C SER A 134 -0.52 3.57 -14.14
N HIS A 135 -1.61 2.84 -14.39
CA HIS A 135 -2.25 2.00 -13.37
C HIS A 135 -1.36 0.82 -12.98
N VAL A 136 -0.60 0.26 -13.92
CA VAL A 136 0.39 -0.78 -13.63
C VAL A 136 1.52 -0.21 -12.79
N ARG A 137 2.05 0.97 -13.17
CA ARG A 137 3.13 1.62 -12.40
C ARG A 137 2.68 2.01 -10.99
N TYR A 138 1.44 2.48 -10.85
CA TYR A 138 0.81 2.78 -9.57
C TYR A 138 0.69 1.53 -8.69
N ALA A 139 0.20 0.43 -9.25
CA ALA A 139 0.13 -0.84 -8.53
C ALA A 139 1.52 -1.32 -8.10
N VAL A 140 2.56 -1.14 -8.92
CA VAL A 140 3.94 -1.49 -8.56
C VAL A 140 4.44 -0.64 -7.39
N ALA A 141 4.20 0.68 -7.40
CA ALA A 141 4.57 1.56 -6.29
C ALA A 141 3.89 1.12 -4.98
N PHE A 142 2.59 0.82 -5.04
CA PHE A 142 1.84 0.26 -3.92
C PHE A 142 2.45 -1.06 -3.42
N ALA A 143 2.69 -2.01 -4.32
CA ALA A 143 3.09 -3.37 -3.94
C ALA A 143 4.51 -3.44 -3.36
N LEU A 144 5.39 -2.55 -3.81
CA LEU A 144 6.75 -2.41 -3.29
C LEU A 144 6.81 -1.57 -2.01
N CYS A 145 5.72 -0.91 -1.60
CA CYS A 145 5.66 -0.16 -0.36
C CYS A 145 6.04 -1.03 0.85
N GLY A 146 6.89 -0.49 1.72
CA GLY A 146 7.49 -1.19 2.86
C GLY A 146 8.48 -2.30 2.51
N SER A 147 8.87 -2.47 1.23
CA SER A 147 9.98 -3.33 0.87
C SER A 147 11.31 -2.60 1.00
N THR A 148 12.29 -3.27 1.60
CA THR A 148 13.67 -2.78 1.77
C THR A 148 14.67 -3.51 0.90
N THR A 149 14.21 -4.37 -0.02
CA THR A 149 15.13 -5.07 -0.94
C THR A 149 15.77 -4.05 -1.90
N PRO A 150 17.07 -4.19 -2.26
CA PRO A 150 17.72 -3.20 -3.13
C PRO A 150 17.00 -2.96 -4.46
N VAL A 151 16.43 -4.02 -5.05
CA VAL A 151 15.66 -3.94 -6.31
C VAL A 151 14.34 -3.19 -6.14
N ALA A 152 13.67 -3.33 -4.99
CA ALA A 152 12.46 -2.57 -4.70
C ALA A 152 12.78 -1.09 -4.47
N VAL A 153 13.84 -0.80 -3.72
CA VAL A 153 14.30 0.58 -3.48
C VAL A 153 14.67 1.27 -4.78
N GLU A 154 15.43 0.62 -5.67
CA GLU A 154 15.75 1.17 -7.00
C GLU A 154 14.48 1.46 -7.81
N ALA A 155 13.51 0.54 -7.79
CA ALA A 155 12.26 0.72 -8.51
C ALA A 155 11.41 1.88 -7.95
N LEU A 156 11.28 1.98 -6.62
CA LEU A 156 10.56 3.08 -5.98
C LEU A 156 11.24 4.43 -6.26
N LEU A 157 12.58 4.52 -6.18
CA LEU A 157 13.30 5.74 -6.53
C LEU A 157 13.07 6.18 -7.98
N ALA A 158 12.92 5.24 -8.91
CA ALA A 158 12.55 5.54 -10.29
C ALA A 158 11.10 6.03 -10.41
N LEU A 159 10.16 5.38 -9.70
CA LEU A 159 8.73 5.73 -9.69
C LEU A 159 8.45 7.08 -9.00
N MET A 160 9.32 7.53 -8.10
CA MET A 160 9.23 8.88 -7.55
C MET A 160 9.34 9.97 -8.64
N GLU A 161 9.93 9.68 -9.80
CA GLU A 161 10.07 10.60 -10.94
C GLU A 161 8.96 10.44 -12.00
N ASP A 162 7.89 9.68 -11.69
CA ASP A 162 6.82 9.41 -12.65
C ASP A 162 6.03 10.67 -13.04
N ALA A 163 5.47 10.70 -14.25
CA ALA A 163 4.62 11.79 -14.68
C ALA A 163 3.27 11.81 -13.93
N TYR A 164 2.77 10.66 -13.48
CA TYR A 164 1.50 10.55 -12.78
C TYR A 164 1.69 10.76 -11.28
N ASP A 165 0.92 11.69 -10.72
CA ASP A 165 0.96 12.11 -9.32
C ASP A 165 0.77 10.93 -8.36
N GLN A 166 -0.24 10.08 -8.59
CA GLN A 166 -0.50 8.94 -7.71
C GLN A 166 0.67 7.94 -7.67
N VAL A 167 1.44 7.81 -8.76
CA VAL A 167 2.64 6.95 -8.78
C VAL A 167 3.75 7.58 -7.94
N ARG A 168 3.98 8.89 -8.10
CA ARG A 168 4.98 9.63 -7.32
C ARG A 168 4.65 9.60 -5.84
N ASP A 169 3.39 9.82 -5.48
CA ASP A 169 2.90 9.80 -4.10
C ASP A 169 3.22 8.46 -3.43
N TRP A 170 2.69 7.35 -3.95
CA TRP A 170 2.95 6.03 -3.37
C TRP A 170 4.42 5.64 -3.32
N ALA A 171 5.20 6.00 -4.34
CA ALA A 171 6.63 5.74 -4.34
C ALA A 171 7.36 6.56 -3.26
N THR A 172 6.95 7.82 -3.08
CA THR A 172 7.47 8.72 -2.05
C THR A 172 7.07 8.25 -0.67
N THR A 173 5.83 7.82 -0.46
CA THR A 173 5.35 7.19 0.78
C THR A 173 6.18 5.98 1.15
N GLY A 174 6.40 5.05 0.20
CA GLY A 174 7.20 3.85 0.43
C GLY A 174 8.63 4.14 0.88
N ILE A 175 9.31 5.09 0.23
CA ILE A 175 10.65 5.51 0.62
C ILE A 175 10.63 6.34 1.92
N GLY A 176 9.67 7.25 2.07
CA GLY A 176 9.55 8.18 3.19
C GLY A 176 9.37 7.45 4.52
N GLN A 177 8.47 6.45 4.55
CA GLN A 177 8.11 5.70 5.74
C GLN A 177 9.18 4.68 6.18
N SER A 178 10.00 4.16 5.25
CA SER A 178 11.09 3.21 5.54
C SER A 178 12.33 3.88 6.13
N THR A 179 12.29 4.23 7.41
CA THR A 179 13.39 4.93 8.11
C THR A 179 14.68 4.14 8.24
N GLU A 180 14.62 2.82 8.12
CA GLU A 180 15.77 1.91 8.05
C GLU A 180 16.58 2.07 6.76
N LEU A 181 15.97 2.66 5.73
CA LEU A 181 16.63 3.05 4.49
C LEU A 181 17.06 4.51 4.58
N ASP A 182 18.38 4.74 4.60
CA ASP A 182 18.92 6.09 4.58
C ASP A 182 20.21 6.15 3.75
N GLY A 183 20.46 7.32 3.16
CA GLY A 183 21.60 7.57 2.30
C GLY A 183 21.45 8.86 1.52
N PRO A 184 22.54 9.37 0.92
CA PRO A 184 22.51 10.61 0.16
C PRO A 184 21.55 10.55 -1.02
N GLU A 185 21.40 9.40 -1.67
CA GLU A 185 20.49 9.20 -2.80
C GLU A 185 19.02 9.30 -2.38
N ILE A 186 18.62 8.57 -1.33
CA ILE A 186 17.26 8.62 -0.77
C ILE A 186 16.90 10.03 -0.32
N ARG A 187 17.79 10.67 0.45
CA ARG A 187 17.56 12.04 0.92
C ARG A 187 17.48 13.02 -0.25
N ALA A 188 18.27 12.83 -1.31
CA ALA A 188 18.20 13.67 -2.51
C ALA A 188 16.89 13.46 -3.28
N ALA A 189 16.39 12.22 -3.37
CA ALA A 189 15.13 11.90 -4.02
C ALA A 189 13.94 12.53 -3.27
N LEU A 190 13.88 12.38 -1.95
CA LEU A 190 12.86 13.04 -1.12
C LEU A 190 12.95 14.57 -1.25
N LEU A 191 14.16 15.14 -1.27
CA LEU A 191 14.33 16.59 -1.44
C LEU A 191 13.79 17.11 -2.78
N ARG A 192 13.79 16.31 -3.85
CA ARG A 192 13.20 16.70 -5.14
C ARG A 192 11.67 16.73 -5.13
N ARG A 193 11.04 16.16 -4.10
CA ARG A 193 9.58 16.05 -3.95
C ARG A 193 8.98 17.05 -2.94
N VAL A 194 9.79 17.83 -2.22
CA VAL A 194 9.28 18.79 -1.21
C VAL A 194 8.48 19.95 -1.80
N ASP A 195 8.63 20.25 -3.08
CA ASP A 195 7.84 21.24 -3.82
C ASP A 195 7.10 20.58 -5.01
N ASP A 196 6.69 19.30 -4.89
CA ASP A 196 5.91 18.59 -5.93
C ASP A 196 4.57 19.29 -6.25
N GLU A 197 3.98 19.05 -7.41
CA GLU A 197 2.66 19.59 -7.74
C GLU A 197 1.55 18.99 -6.88
N ASP A 198 1.73 17.72 -6.48
CA ASP A 198 0.81 17.03 -5.57
C ASP A 198 1.20 17.25 -4.10
N VAL A 199 0.22 17.67 -3.30
CA VAL A 199 0.44 18.03 -1.88
C VAL A 199 0.73 16.80 -1.03
N PHE A 200 0.17 15.63 -1.34
CA PHE A 200 0.42 14.40 -0.57
C PHE A 200 1.86 13.93 -0.77
N THR A 201 2.35 14.00 -2.00
CA THR A 201 3.76 13.78 -2.34
C THR A 201 4.70 14.73 -1.57
N GLN A 202 4.35 16.02 -1.44
CA GLN A 202 5.12 16.97 -0.62
C GLN A 202 5.15 16.55 0.86
N VAL A 203 4.00 16.19 1.42
CA VAL A 203 3.86 15.79 2.82
C VAL A 203 4.76 14.60 3.13
N GLU A 204 4.68 13.54 2.31
CA GLU A 204 5.45 12.32 2.49
C GLU A 204 6.96 12.55 2.31
N ALA A 205 7.33 13.41 1.36
CA ALA A 205 8.72 13.81 1.16
C ALA A 205 9.29 14.54 2.38
N MET A 206 8.55 15.53 2.90
CA MET A 206 8.97 16.30 4.07
C MET A 206 8.98 15.45 5.33
N HIS A 207 7.98 14.59 5.52
CA HIS A 207 7.93 13.67 6.65
C HIS A 207 9.09 12.66 6.60
N GLY A 208 9.40 12.10 5.42
CA GLY A 208 10.53 11.21 5.22
C GLY A 208 11.88 11.85 5.54
N LEU A 209 12.11 13.10 5.11
CA LEU A 209 13.32 13.86 5.47
C LEU A 209 13.35 14.21 6.96
N ALA A 210 12.19 14.53 7.54
CA ALA A 210 12.05 14.89 8.93
C ALA A 210 12.46 13.76 9.88
N ARG A 211 11.94 12.55 9.62
CA ARG A 211 12.29 11.33 10.36
C ARG A 211 13.78 11.00 10.29
N ARG A 212 14.46 11.39 9.20
CA ARG A 212 15.91 11.22 8.98
C ARG A 212 16.75 12.39 9.51
N ARG A 213 16.12 13.39 10.14
CA ARG A 213 16.75 14.63 10.62
C ARG A 213 17.59 15.32 9.56
N ASP A 214 17.13 15.31 8.32
CA ASP A 214 17.79 16.05 7.25
C ASP A 214 17.44 17.54 7.33
N ALA A 215 18.38 18.36 7.80
CA ALA A 215 18.16 19.78 8.02
C ALA A 215 17.74 20.57 6.75
N ARG A 216 17.94 20.01 5.55
CA ARG A 216 17.46 20.62 4.30
C ARG A 216 15.94 20.72 4.22
N VAL A 217 15.21 19.94 5.04
CA VAL A 217 13.75 20.03 5.14
C VAL A 217 13.26 21.26 5.92
N LEU A 218 14.12 21.91 6.71
CA LEU A 218 13.72 23.02 7.58
C LEU A 218 13.08 24.19 6.81
N PRO A 219 13.72 24.75 5.75
CA PRO A 219 13.08 25.83 5.00
C PRO A 219 11.73 25.47 4.35
N PRO A 220 11.59 24.34 3.61
CA PRO A 220 10.28 23.99 3.03
C PRO A 220 9.23 23.71 4.10
N LEU A 221 9.58 23.04 5.21
CA LEU A 221 8.63 22.76 6.29
C LEU A 221 8.14 24.04 6.99
N ILE A 222 9.02 25.02 7.23
CA ILE A 222 8.64 26.33 7.77
C ILE A 222 7.71 27.08 6.80
N ARG A 223 7.94 26.98 5.48
CA ARG A 223 7.03 27.57 4.49
C ARG A 223 5.66 26.88 4.48
N ALA A 224 5.64 25.55 4.55
CA ALA A 224 4.42 24.75 4.48
C ALA A 224 3.50 24.95 5.71
N LEU A 225 4.07 25.21 6.89
CA LEU A 225 3.35 25.55 8.11
C LEU A 225 2.86 27.01 8.17
N SER A 226 3.22 27.84 7.19
CA SER A 226 2.77 29.23 7.13
C SER A 226 1.26 29.31 6.93
N ARG A 227 0.62 30.33 7.52
CA ARG A 227 -0.80 30.65 7.29
C ARG A 227 -1.13 31.01 5.84
N GLU A 228 -0.11 31.35 5.04
CA GLU A 228 -0.25 31.63 3.61
C GLU A 228 -0.36 30.34 2.78
N HIS A 229 -0.02 29.19 3.36
CA HIS A 229 -0.20 27.89 2.73
C HIS A 229 -1.64 27.39 2.91
N LEU A 230 -2.17 26.67 1.91
CA LEU A 230 -3.58 26.28 1.89
C LEU A 230 -3.92 25.19 2.92
N MET A 231 -2.96 24.34 3.27
CA MET A 231 -3.18 23.16 4.12
C MET A 231 -2.02 22.90 5.11
N PRO A 232 -1.68 23.86 6.00
CA PRO A 232 -0.53 23.73 6.89
C PRO A 232 -0.63 22.55 7.87
N HIS A 233 -1.85 22.15 8.25
CA HIS A 233 -2.12 21.02 9.14
C HIS A 233 -1.55 19.69 8.63
N LEU A 234 -1.39 19.50 7.31
CA LEU A 234 -0.84 18.27 6.74
C LEU A 234 0.65 18.08 7.03
N PHE A 235 1.36 19.16 7.39
CA PHE A 235 2.81 19.14 7.61
C PHE A 235 3.19 19.11 9.09
N VAL A 236 2.20 19.08 9.98
CA VAL A 236 2.40 19.07 11.43
C VAL A 236 3.19 17.84 11.85
N ASP A 237 2.80 16.65 11.39
CA ASP A 237 3.48 15.40 11.74
C ASP A 237 4.97 15.40 11.34
N ALA A 238 5.29 15.98 10.17
CA ALA A 238 6.68 16.17 9.76
C ALA A 238 7.45 17.09 10.72
N ALA A 239 6.85 18.16 11.21
CA ALA A 239 7.47 19.03 12.20
C ALA A 239 7.66 18.35 13.55
N PHE A 240 6.66 17.62 14.03
CA PHE A 240 6.76 16.82 15.25
C PHE A 240 7.89 15.78 15.12
N ALA A 241 7.96 15.06 13.99
CA ALA A 241 9.01 14.09 13.71
C ALA A 241 10.41 14.72 13.70
N TYR A 242 10.57 15.88 13.05
CA TYR A 242 11.86 16.59 13.00
C TYR A 242 12.26 17.20 14.36
N LEU A 243 11.30 17.56 15.21
CA LEU A 243 11.58 18.11 16.54
C LEU A 243 11.75 16.99 17.59
N GLY A 244 11.22 15.80 17.35
CA GLY A 244 11.19 14.70 18.31
C GLY A 244 10.16 14.93 19.41
N LEU A 245 9.01 15.49 19.04
CA LEU A 245 7.89 15.76 19.92
C LEU A 245 6.88 14.60 19.85
N GLU A 246 6.16 14.39 20.95
CA GLU A 246 5.02 13.48 21.00
C GLU A 246 3.81 14.15 20.33
N GLU A 247 3.03 13.42 19.54
CA GLU A 247 1.91 13.93 18.71
C GLU A 247 0.78 14.60 19.52
N ASP A 248 0.70 14.36 20.83
CA ASP A 248 -0.30 14.93 21.73
C ASP A 248 0.12 16.27 22.36
N ALA A 249 1.31 16.79 22.00
CA ALA A 249 1.74 18.10 22.47
C ALA A 249 0.82 19.21 21.93
N ASP A 250 0.25 20.00 22.85
CA ASP A 250 -0.62 21.15 22.52
C ASP A 250 0.21 22.33 21.98
N LEU A 251 0.60 22.23 20.71
CA LEU A 251 1.42 23.21 19.99
C LEU A 251 0.72 23.64 18.71
N THR A 252 0.70 24.95 18.46
CA THR A 252 0.19 25.50 17.21
C THR A 252 1.24 25.42 16.10
N GLU A 253 0.84 25.57 14.84
CA GLU A 253 1.77 25.64 13.71
C GLU A 253 2.78 26.79 13.87
N ALA A 254 2.38 27.88 14.54
CA ALA A 254 3.26 29.01 14.86
C ALA A 254 4.35 28.63 15.88
N ASP A 255 4.02 27.81 16.87
CA ASP A 255 4.99 27.31 17.85
C ASP A 255 6.00 26.38 17.18
N LEU A 256 5.52 25.47 16.33
CA LEU A 256 6.37 24.56 15.54
C LEU A 256 7.32 25.34 14.62
N MET A 257 6.80 26.31 13.85
CA MET A 257 7.63 27.17 13.00
C MET A 257 8.71 27.90 13.78
N THR A 258 8.39 28.41 14.97
CA THR A 258 9.35 29.12 15.83
C THR A 258 10.51 28.21 16.22
N ARG A 259 10.22 26.98 16.67
CA ARG A 259 11.24 25.99 17.04
C ARG A 259 12.09 25.56 15.84
N LEU A 260 11.47 25.33 14.69
CA LEU A 260 12.18 24.97 13.46
C LEU A 260 13.12 26.09 12.97
N ARG A 261 12.75 27.37 13.13
CA ARG A 261 13.61 28.52 12.79
C ARG A 261 14.86 28.59 13.67
N VAL A 262 14.72 28.33 14.98
CA VAL A 262 15.87 28.28 15.89
C VAL A 262 16.88 27.24 15.43
N LEU A 263 16.42 26.06 15.02
CA LEU A 263 17.28 25.00 14.48
C LEU A 263 17.93 25.39 13.15
N LEU A 264 17.21 26.08 12.27
CA LEU A 264 17.73 26.56 10.98
C LEU A 264 18.89 27.56 11.16
N GLU A 265 18.82 28.38 12.20
CA GLU A 265 19.83 29.39 12.54
C GLU A 265 21.03 28.79 13.33
N GLY A 266 21.01 27.49 13.62
CA GLY A 266 22.06 26.80 14.38
C GLY A 266 21.93 26.94 15.91
N GLY A 267 20.78 27.37 16.39
CA GLY A 267 20.44 27.40 17.81
C GLY A 267 19.99 26.04 18.36
N MET A 268 20.02 25.89 19.69
CA MET A 268 19.38 24.77 20.38
C MET A 268 17.89 25.10 20.60
N PRO A 269 16.96 24.17 20.31
CA PRO A 269 15.52 24.39 20.34
C PRO A 269 14.95 24.46 21.77
#